data_AF-A0A532TZ98-F1
#
_entry.id   AF-A0A532TZ98-F1
#
_cell.length_a   1.000
_cell.length_b   1.000
_cell.length_c   1.000
_cell.angle_alpha   90.00
_cell.angle_beta   90.00
_cell.angle_gamma   90.00
#
_symmetry.space_group_name_H-M   'P 1'
#
loop_
_entity.id
_entity.type
_entity.pdbx_description
1 polymer ?
#
loop_
_entity_poly.entity_id
_entity_poly.type
_entity_poly.pdbx_seq_one_letter_code
_entity_poly.pdbx_strand_id
1 'polypeptide(L)'
;MNLDLKKFDIIYVIGLVATTIFMILELIFGFVALNITFLIFFWTMKLLAGFGLILTVANGILWILNRFTEKFSKKHVQVLIIIQVIVPGIFVGYAIYSIISSLPPAIPPTGIQYWFDLLIFLYGIISLMLSLYIIPLIREEFQEAVDMGIIKRMKKGTKKIGRKMKKGYFSWRGKYAKVQIQDQMTLGEVLDIWRNQFAVYLLIPIAIGSLIFTPIAFICIVFWLKIIVFNKGEPKFYERITLLISTIWITTIACLSYTFKIGFFTSIEPFFWTIQVFYLVGIIISTGIFIHQFIKLKGITIKKIKEEIHERRAAEDIEETD
;
A
#
# COMPACT_ATOMS: atom_id res chain seq x y z
N MET A 1 -24.73 0.66 18.03
CA MET A 1 -24.99 -0.67 18.66
C MET A 1 -23.87 -0.94 19.66
N ASN A 2 -24.17 -0.78 20.96
CA ASN A 2 -23.16 -0.85 22.04
C ASN A 2 -22.98 -2.30 22.49
N LEU A 3 -22.17 -3.08 21.75
CA LEU A 3 -21.76 -4.41 22.18
C LEU A 3 -20.79 -4.27 23.36
N ASP A 4 -21.20 -4.79 24.52
CA ASP A 4 -20.39 -4.84 25.74
C ASP A 4 -19.05 -5.55 25.46
N LEU A 5 -17.94 -4.99 25.95
CA LEU A 5 -16.58 -5.44 25.62
C LEU A 5 -16.33 -6.91 25.95
N LYS A 6 -16.96 -7.41 27.04
CA LYS A 6 -16.87 -8.83 27.44
C LYS A 6 -17.57 -9.76 26.45
N LYS A 7 -18.68 -9.34 25.85
CA LYS A 7 -19.40 -10.12 24.83
C LYS A 7 -18.60 -10.23 23.54
N PHE A 8 -17.85 -9.18 23.19
CA PHE A 8 -16.99 -9.18 22.01
C PHE A 8 -15.84 -10.20 22.12
N ASP A 9 -15.19 -10.30 23.28
CA ASP A 9 -14.10 -11.26 23.49
C ASP A 9 -14.56 -12.71 23.35
N ILE A 10 -15.73 -13.02 23.91
CA ILE A 10 -16.33 -14.35 23.82
C ILE A 10 -16.66 -14.67 22.36
N ILE A 11 -17.27 -13.74 21.61
CA ILE A 11 -17.55 -13.90 20.18
C ILE A 11 -16.27 -14.10 19.39
N TYR A 12 -15.20 -13.35 19.71
CA TYR A 12 -13.91 -13.49 19.03
C TYR A 12 -13.31 -14.88 19.24
N VAL A 13 -13.25 -15.37 20.48
CA VAL A 13 -12.68 -16.69 20.79
C VAL A 13 -13.54 -17.80 20.16
N ILE A 14 -14.86 -17.74 20.29
CA ILE A 14 -15.76 -18.74 19.69
C ILE A 14 -15.61 -18.76 18.17
N GLY A 15 -15.59 -17.58 17.53
CA GLY A 15 -15.41 -17.47 16.08
C GLY A 15 -14.06 -18.01 15.61
N LEU A 16 -12.98 -17.79 16.36
CA LEU A 16 -11.65 -18.32 16.05
C LEU A 16 -11.62 -19.85 16.16
N VAL A 17 -12.24 -20.43 17.21
CA VAL A 17 -12.37 -21.89 17.35
C VAL A 17 -13.22 -22.47 16.21
N ALA A 18 -14.37 -21.87 15.92
CA ALA A 18 -15.27 -22.35 14.87
C ALA A 18 -14.61 -22.32 13.48
N THR A 19 -13.91 -21.23 13.13
CA THR A 19 -13.17 -21.11 11.86
C THR A 19 -11.99 -22.07 11.80
N THR A 20 -11.31 -22.33 12.91
CA THR A 20 -10.24 -23.36 12.96
C THR A 20 -10.78 -24.75 12.71
N ILE A 21 -11.90 -25.12 13.35
CA ILE A 21 -12.56 -26.41 13.12
C ILE A 21 -12.99 -26.51 11.64
N PHE A 22 -13.60 -25.45 11.10
CA PHE A 22 -14.01 -25.41 9.71
C PHE A 22 -12.84 -25.61 8.74
N MET A 23 -11.69 -24.94 8.97
CA MET A 23 -10.47 -25.13 8.19
C MET A 23 -9.99 -26.60 8.21
N ILE A 24 -9.99 -27.24 9.39
CA ILE A 24 -9.57 -28.63 9.54
C ILE A 24 -10.51 -29.56 8.75
N LEU A 25 -11.82 -29.32 8.83
CA LEU A 25 -12.80 -30.08 8.05
C LEU A 25 -12.57 -29.90 6.55
N GLU A 26 -12.35 -28.68 6.05
CA GLU A 26 -12.06 -28.43 4.64
C GLU A 26 -10.81 -29.18 4.16
N LEU A 27 -9.75 -29.22 4.99
CA LEU A 27 -8.52 -29.96 4.69
C LEU A 27 -8.74 -31.48 4.64
N ILE A 28 -9.59 -32.04 5.51
CA ILE A 28 -9.87 -33.49 5.56
C ILE A 28 -10.77 -33.93 4.39
N PHE A 29 -11.80 -33.15 4.07
CA PHE A 29 -12.80 -33.52 3.07
C PHE A 29 -12.42 -33.12 1.63
N GLY A 30 -11.33 -32.35 1.45
CA GLY A 30 -10.72 -32.12 0.13
C GLY A 30 -11.62 -31.36 -0.87
N PHE A 31 -12.27 -30.27 -0.43
CA PHE A 31 -13.19 -29.52 -1.28
C PHE A 31 -12.51 -28.90 -2.52
N VAL A 32 -13.09 -29.13 -3.71
CA VAL A 32 -12.66 -28.57 -5.01
C VAL A 32 -12.58 -27.03 -5.03
N ALA A 33 -13.28 -26.37 -4.09
CA ALA A 33 -13.23 -24.92 -3.86
C ALA A 33 -11.83 -24.36 -3.55
N LEU A 34 -10.87 -25.22 -3.15
CA LEU A 34 -9.49 -24.83 -2.86
C LEU A 34 -8.79 -24.13 -4.05
N ASN A 35 -8.98 -24.59 -5.29
CA ASN A 35 -8.24 -24.06 -6.44
C ASN A 35 -8.60 -22.60 -6.80
N ILE A 36 -9.90 -22.26 -6.78
CA ILE A 36 -10.36 -20.88 -7.02
C ILE A 36 -9.89 -19.97 -5.88
N THR A 37 -9.95 -20.46 -4.65
CA THR A 37 -9.53 -19.69 -3.47
C THR A 37 -8.02 -19.44 -3.49
N PHE A 38 -7.21 -20.39 -3.97
CA PHE A 38 -5.78 -20.18 -4.27
C PHE A 38 -5.54 -19.10 -5.33
N LEU A 39 -6.32 -19.08 -6.41
CA LEU A 39 -6.21 -18.04 -7.41
C LEU A 39 -6.52 -16.64 -6.81
N ILE A 40 -7.58 -16.53 -6.00
CA ILE A 40 -7.95 -15.30 -5.29
C ILE A 40 -6.84 -14.87 -4.30
N PHE A 41 -6.21 -15.82 -3.61
CA PHE A 41 -5.05 -15.55 -2.77
C PHE A 41 -3.92 -14.91 -3.59
N PHE A 42 -3.55 -15.48 -4.74
CA PHE A 42 -2.49 -14.90 -5.57
C PHE A 42 -2.85 -13.55 -6.18
N TRP A 43 -4.09 -13.35 -6.61
CA TRP A 43 -4.58 -12.04 -7.05
C TRP A 43 -4.39 -10.98 -5.97
N THR A 44 -4.82 -11.31 -4.75
CA THR A 44 -4.68 -10.43 -3.59
C THR A 44 -3.21 -10.15 -3.29
N MET A 45 -2.38 -11.19 -3.18
CA MET A 45 -0.97 -11.03 -2.82
C MET A 45 -0.19 -10.24 -3.88
N LYS A 46 -0.50 -10.41 -5.17
CA LYS A 46 0.11 -9.63 -6.26
C LYS A 46 -0.40 -8.19 -6.31
N LEU A 47 -1.68 -7.95 -6.06
CA LEU A 47 -2.19 -6.59 -5.88
C LEU A 47 -1.46 -5.88 -4.73
N LEU A 48 -1.32 -6.55 -3.59
CA LEU A 48 -0.60 -6.03 -2.43
C LEU A 48 0.89 -5.82 -2.75
N ALA A 49 1.54 -6.73 -3.47
CA ALA A 49 2.93 -6.57 -3.89
C ALA A 49 3.13 -5.29 -4.72
N GLY A 50 2.27 -5.06 -5.72
CA GLY A 50 2.32 -3.89 -6.59
C GLY A 50 2.09 -2.59 -5.82
N PHE A 51 1.12 -2.59 -4.90
CA PHE A 51 0.88 -1.46 -4.00
C PHE A 51 2.10 -1.19 -3.09
N GLY A 52 2.67 -2.25 -2.53
CA GLY A 52 3.82 -2.22 -1.63
C GLY A 52 5.05 -1.59 -2.25
N LEU A 53 5.37 -1.96 -3.50
CA LEU A 53 6.51 -1.42 -4.22
C LEU A 53 6.47 0.09 -4.36
N ILE A 54 5.34 0.63 -4.82
CA ILE A 54 5.20 2.07 -5.03
C ILE A 54 5.26 2.81 -3.68
N LEU A 55 4.61 2.28 -2.65
CA LEU A 55 4.67 2.87 -1.31
C LEU A 55 6.10 2.87 -0.76
N THR A 56 6.84 1.79 -0.95
CA THR A 56 8.22 1.65 -0.48
C THR A 56 9.18 2.55 -1.23
N VAL A 57 9.03 2.67 -2.55
CA VAL A 57 9.79 3.65 -3.36
C VAL A 57 9.52 5.07 -2.86
N ALA A 58 8.25 5.42 -2.63
CA ALA A 58 7.87 6.73 -2.11
C ALA A 58 8.49 7.00 -0.72
N ASN A 59 8.37 6.04 0.20
CA ASN A 59 8.97 6.12 1.53
C ASN A 59 10.50 6.22 1.48
N GLY A 60 11.15 5.43 0.62
CA GLY A 60 12.61 5.43 0.46
C GLY A 60 13.14 6.76 -0.04
N ILE A 61 12.49 7.35 -1.05
CA ILE A 61 12.85 8.68 -1.57
C ILE A 61 12.67 9.75 -0.48
N LEU A 62 11.58 9.70 0.28
CA LEU A 62 11.35 10.62 1.39
C LEU A 62 12.38 10.46 2.51
N TRP A 63 12.77 9.23 2.81
CA TRP A 63 13.82 8.95 3.79
C TRP A 63 15.18 9.52 3.36
N ILE A 64 15.55 9.33 2.09
CA ILE A 64 16.75 9.93 1.49
C ILE A 64 16.69 11.46 1.58
N LEU A 65 15.57 12.06 1.19
CA LEU A 65 15.36 13.51 1.27
C LEU A 65 15.53 14.02 2.70
N ASN A 66 14.92 13.35 3.68
CA ASN A 66 15.02 13.73 5.09
C ASN A 66 16.47 13.62 5.61
N ARG A 67 17.14 12.50 5.35
CA ARG A 67 18.48 12.24 5.88
C ARG A 67 19.55 13.16 5.29
N PHE A 68 19.40 13.56 4.03
CA PHE A 68 20.38 14.37 3.31
C PHE A 68 19.89 15.78 2.98
N THR A 69 18.86 16.26 3.69
CA THR A 69 18.23 17.59 3.55
C THR A 69 19.24 18.74 3.44
N GLU A 70 20.34 18.67 4.18
CA GLU A 70 21.33 19.75 4.26
C GLU A 70 22.37 19.71 3.12
N LYS A 71 22.53 18.56 2.46
CA LYS A 71 23.52 18.36 1.38
C LYS A 71 22.90 18.51 -0.01
N PHE A 72 21.58 18.52 -0.13
CA PHE A 72 20.92 18.60 -1.45
C PHE A 72 20.79 20.03 -1.96
N SER A 73 21.30 20.25 -3.17
CA SER A 73 21.00 21.46 -3.96
C SER A 73 19.65 21.33 -4.67
N LYS A 74 19.11 22.45 -5.20
CA LYS A 74 17.82 22.50 -5.93
C LYS A 74 17.76 21.47 -7.08
N LYS A 75 18.86 21.28 -7.80
CA LYS A 75 18.94 20.31 -8.92
C LYS A 75 18.73 18.87 -8.42
N HIS A 76 19.33 18.49 -7.29
CA HIS A 76 19.19 17.14 -6.73
C HIS A 76 17.75 16.86 -6.28
N VAL A 77 17.07 17.83 -5.68
CA VAL A 77 15.67 17.69 -5.24
C VAL A 77 14.74 17.56 -6.46
N GLN A 78 14.98 18.32 -7.52
CA GLN A 78 14.23 18.18 -8.78
C GLN A 78 14.43 16.79 -9.40
N VAL A 79 15.66 16.30 -9.44
CA VAL A 79 15.97 14.94 -9.94
C VAL A 79 15.24 13.88 -9.12
N LEU A 80 15.23 13.98 -7.78
CA LEU A 80 14.50 13.05 -6.92
C LEU A 80 12.99 13.07 -7.17
N ILE A 81 12.40 14.24 -7.41
CA ILE A 81 10.98 14.37 -7.79
C ILE A 81 10.71 13.70 -9.14
N ILE A 82 11.59 13.92 -10.12
CA ILE A 82 11.46 13.31 -11.45
C ILE A 82 11.56 11.79 -11.34
N ILE A 83 12.54 11.27 -10.59
CA ILE A 83 12.69 9.83 -10.32
C ILE A 83 11.43 9.26 -9.67
N GLN A 84 10.82 9.98 -8.73
CA GLN A 84 9.60 9.54 -8.05
C GLN A 84 8.38 9.38 -8.99
N VAL A 85 8.37 10.07 -10.14
CA VAL A 85 7.33 9.94 -11.17
C VAL A 85 7.72 8.92 -12.24
N ILE A 86 8.98 8.90 -12.65
CA ILE A 86 9.50 7.99 -13.67
C ILE A 86 9.48 6.53 -13.19
N VAL A 87 9.91 6.27 -11.94
CA VAL A 87 10.01 4.91 -11.41
C VAL A 87 8.67 4.17 -11.42
N PRO A 88 7.55 4.74 -10.93
CA PRO A 88 6.22 4.14 -11.13
C PRO A 88 5.87 3.89 -12.60
N GLY A 89 6.22 4.82 -13.51
CA GLY A 89 5.99 4.64 -14.95
C GLY A 89 6.73 3.44 -15.53
N ILE A 90 7.99 3.23 -15.13
CA ILE A 90 8.78 2.05 -15.51
C ILE A 90 8.10 0.77 -14.99
N PHE A 91 7.63 0.76 -13.74
CA PHE A 91 6.91 -0.40 -13.20
C PHE A 91 5.60 -0.69 -13.91
N VAL A 92 4.84 0.33 -14.33
CA VAL A 92 3.64 0.17 -15.15
C VAL A 92 4.00 -0.45 -16.51
N GLY A 93 5.02 0.07 -17.19
CA GLY A 93 5.49 -0.49 -18.47
C GLY A 93 5.93 -1.94 -18.35
N TYR A 94 6.69 -2.26 -17.29
CA TYR A 94 7.12 -3.63 -17.00
C TYR A 94 5.94 -4.55 -16.69
N ALA A 95 4.94 -4.09 -15.93
CA ALA A 95 3.75 -4.88 -15.63
C ALA A 95 2.91 -5.17 -16.88
N ILE A 96 2.78 -4.21 -17.80
CA ILE A 96 2.12 -4.42 -19.10
C ILE A 96 2.88 -5.46 -19.92
N TYR A 97 4.21 -5.35 -20.00
CA TYR A 97 5.05 -6.34 -20.66
C TYR A 97 4.87 -7.74 -20.04
N SER A 98 4.85 -7.83 -18.71
CA SER A 98 4.65 -9.09 -17.98
C SER A 98 3.29 -9.73 -18.31
N ILE A 99 2.21 -8.93 -18.42
CA ILE A 99 0.89 -9.42 -18.85
C ILE A 99 0.96 -9.98 -20.27
N ILE A 100 1.53 -9.23 -21.23
CA ILE A 100 1.61 -9.68 -22.63
C ILE A 100 2.43 -10.96 -22.74
N SER A 101 3.57 -11.04 -22.04
CA SER A 101 4.45 -12.22 -22.05
C SER A 101 3.86 -13.46 -21.36
N SER A 102 2.82 -13.28 -20.53
CA SER A 102 2.13 -14.37 -19.83
C SER A 102 0.81 -14.80 -20.49
N LEU A 103 0.43 -14.18 -21.61
CA LEU A 103 -0.72 -14.63 -22.41
C LEU A 103 -0.39 -15.95 -23.14
N PRO A 104 -1.36 -16.88 -23.28
CA PRO A 104 -1.15 -18.11 -24.06
C PRO A 104 -0.89 -17.82 -25.55
N PRO A 105 0.10 -18.48 -26.19
CA PRO A 105 1.07 -19.42 -25.62
C PRO A 105 2.13 -18.70 -24.78
N ALA A 106 2.13 -18.97 -23.48
CA ALA A 106 3.00 -18.29 -22.54
C ALA A 106 4.45 -18.77 -22.74
N ILE A 107 5.37 -17.83 -22.90
CA ILE A 107 6.80 -18.14 -22.88
C ILE A 107 7.19 -18.22 -21.41
N PRO A 108 7.56 -19.39 -20.87
CA PRO A 108 7.93 -19.50 -19.47
C PRO A 108 9.11 -18.56 -19.20
N PRO A 109 9.02 -17.66 -18.19
CA PRO A 109 10.12 -16.77 -17.88
C PRO A 109 11.33 -17.61 -17.47
N THR A 110 12.41 -17.52 -18.24
CA THR A 110 13.66 -18.26 -18.02
C THR A 110 14.79 -17.29 -17.66
N GLY A 111 15.76 -17.77 -16.88
CA GLY A 111 16.97 -17.01 -16.53
C GLY A 111 16.68 -15.76 -15.68
N ILE A 112 17.23 -14.62 -16.10
CA ILE A 112 17.25 -13.36 -15.32
C ILE A 112 15.84 -12.78 -15.08
N GLN A 113 14.94 -12.92 -16.07
CA GLN A 113 13.58 -12.38 -15.97
C GLN A 113 12.80 -13.01 -14.80
N TYR A 114 12.92 -14.32 -14.62
CA TYR A 114 12.30 -15.04 -13.50
C TYR A 114 12.78 -14.51 -12.14
N TRP A 115 14.10 -14.31 -12.00
CA TRP A 115 14.67 -13.77 -10.77
C TRP A 115 14.22 -12.33 -10.51
N PHE A 116 14.11 -11.52 -11.56
CA PHE A 116 13.62 -10.15 -11.44
C PHE A 116 12.14 -10.13 -10.99
N ASP A 117 11.28 -10.94 -11.61
CA ASP A 117 9.88 -11.12 -11.21
C ASP A 117 9.74 -11.59 -9.75
N LEU A 118 10.57 -12.56 -9.34
CA LEU A 118 10.62 -13.07 -7.98
C LEU A 118 11.05 -11.99 -6.98
N LEU A 119 12.14 -11.28 -7.26
CA LEU A 119 12.67 -10.25 -6.37
C LEU A 119 11.69 -9.09 -6.21
N ILE A 120 11.08 -8.64 -7.30
CA ILE A 120 10.08 -7.57 -7.29
C ILE A 120 8.87 -7.99 -6.44
N PHE A 121 8.38 -9.22 -6.63
CA PHE A 121 7.25 -9.74 -5.87
C PHE A 121 7.57 -9.86 -4.37
N LEU A 122 8.68 -10.52 -4.03
CA LEU A 122 9.12 -10.71 -2.65
C LEU A 122 9.35 -9.36 -1.96
N TYR A 123 10.08 -8.46 -2.61
CA TYR A 123 10.33 -7.13 -2.09
C TYR A 123 9.03 -6.33 -1.90
N GLY A 124 8.10 -6.40 -2.85
CA GLY A 124 6.79 -5.74 -2.75
C GLY A 124 5.98 -6.20 -1.54
N ILE A 125 5.82 -7.51 -1.35
CA ILE A 125 5.05 -8.04 -0.21
C ILE A 125 5.78 -7.79 1.10
N ILE A 126 7.06 -8.14 1.19
CA ILE A 126 7.82 -8.01 2.44
C ILE A 126 7.86 -6.54 2.87
N SER A 127 8.10 -5.62 1.94
CA SER A 127 8.13 -4.19 2.25
C SER A 127 6.76 -3.65 2.68
N LEU A 128 5.66 -4.08 2.04
CA LEU A 128 4.31 -3.73 2.46
C LEU A 128 4.01 -4.25 3.87
N MET A 129 4.28 -5.54 4.11
CA MET A 129 3.94 -6.19 5.38
C MET A 129 4.78 -5.63 6.53
N LEU A 130 6.06 -5.35 6.30
CA LEU A 130 6.92 -4.67 7.27
C LEU A 130 6.44 -3.25 7.56
N SER A 131 6.19 -2.46 6.52
CA SER A 131 5.88 -1.03 6.67
C SER A 131 4.46 -0.75 7.19
N LEU A 132 3.47 -1.57 6.81
CA LEU A 132 2.07 -1.36 7.17
C LEU A 132 1.64 -2.09 8.44
N TYR A 133 2.15 -3.30 8.65
CA TYR A 133 1.63 -4.17 9.71
C TYR A 133 2.69 -4.45 10.77
N ILE A 134 3.81 -5.10 10.43
CA ILE A 134 4.75 -5.63 11.41
C ILE A 134 5.38 -4.50 12.25
N ILE A 135 5.98 -3.49 11.62
CA ILE A 135 6.63 -2.39 12.35
C ILE A 135 5.59 -1.59 13.15
N PRO A 136 4.45 -1.15 12.57
CA PRO A 136 3.45 -0.39 13.32
C PRO A 136 2.78 -1.17 14.46
N LEU A 137 2.55 -2.49 14.31
CA LEU A 137 1.98 -3.34 15.35
C LEU A 137 2.96 -3.53 16.52
N ILE A 138 4.27 -3.67 16.23
CA ILE A 138 5.30 -3.80 17.27
C ILE A 138 5.50 -2.48 18.03
N ARG A 139 5.45 -1.34 17.32
CA ARG A 139 5.67 -0.02 17.92
C ARG A 139 4.44 0.62 18.56
N GLU A 140 3.31 -0.09 18.56
CA GLU A 140 2.02 0.41 19.07
C GLU A 140 1.49 1.66 18.31
N GLU A 141 2.12 2.02 17.19
CA GLU A 141 1.73 3.15 16.33
C GLU A 141 0.38 2.93 15.62
N PHE A 142 -0.12 1.69 15.62
CA PHE A 142 -1.44 1.33 15.11
C PHE A 142 -2.59 1.97 15.91
N GLN A 143 -2.38 2.28 17.19
CA GLN A 143 -3.37 2.97 18.04
C GLN A 143 -3.50 4.46 17.65
N GLU A 144 -2.38 5.13 17.36
CA GLU A 144 -2.37 6.53 16.93
C GLU A 144 -3.02 6.78 15.55
N ALA A 145 -3.17 5.71 14.76
CA ALA A 145 -3.85 5.72 13.46
C ALA A 145 -5.36 5.85 13.60
N VAL A 146 -5.93 5.17 14.59
CA VAL A 146 -7.39 5.01 14.75
C VAL A 146 -7.99 6.20 15.51
N ASP A 147 -7.28 6.76 16.49
CA ASP A 147 -7.75 7.89 17.31
C ASP A 147 -7.57 9.29 16.67
N MET A 148 -7.76 9.38 15.35
CA MET A 148 -7.41 10.53 14.52
C MET A 148 -8.22 11.84 14.74
N GLY A 149 -8.96 11.98 15.84
CA GLY A 149 -9.99 13.01 16.02
C GLY A 149 -9.49 14.45 16.21
N ILE A 150 -8.72 14.74 17.26
CA ILE A 150 -8.70 16.12 17.81
C ILE A 150 -7.28 16.62 18.12
N ILE A 151 -6.48 15.88 18.90
CA ILE A 151 -5.18 16.35 19.39
C ILE A 151 -4.15 16.48 18.25
N LYS A 152 -4.15 15.53 17.30
CA LYS A 152 -3.29 15.59 16.11
C LYS A 152 -3.75 16.68 15.12
N ARG A 153 -5.04 17.08 15.09
CA ARG A 153 -5.53 18.24 14.30
C ARG A 153 -5.05 19.57 14.88
N MET A 154 -5.06 19.74 16.19
CA MET A 154 -4.50 20.93 16.85
C MET A 154 -2.97 21.00 16.66
N LYS A 155 -2.26 19.88 16.84
CA LYS A 155 -0.79 19.81 16.58
C LYS A 155 -0.45 20.03 15.10
N LYS A 156 -1.33 19.62 14.17
CA LYS A 156 -1.24 19.94 12.74
C LYS A 156 -1.47 21.42 12.46
N GLY A 157 -2.44 22.06 13.11
CA GLY A 157 -2.71 23.49 12.96
C GLY A 157 -1.48 24.34 13.31
N THR A 158 -0.88 24.07 14.48
CA THR A 158 0.32 24.78 14.95
C THR A 158 1.57 24.44 14.12
N LYS A 159 1.81 23.17 13.76
CA LYS A 159 2.91 22.81 12.83
C LYS A 159 2.75 23.45 11.45
N LYS A 160 1.52 23.53 10.92
CA LYS A 160 1.23 24.09 9.58
C LYS A 160 1.48 25.59 9.55
N ILE A 161 1.14 26.31 10.63
CA ILE A 161 1.42 27.74 10.80
C ILE A 161 2.94 27.98 10.90
N GLY A 162 3.65 27.24 11.77
CA GLY A 162 5.10 27.35 11.90
C GLY A 162 5.86 27.00 10.60
N ARG A 163 5.37 26.00 9.84
CA ARG A 163 5.93 25.69 8.51
C ARG A 163 5.65 26.76 7.47
N LYS A 164 4.46 27.37 7.47
CA LYS A 164 4.10 28.47 6.56
C LYS A 164 5.01 29.69 6.82
N MET A 165 5.29 30.00 8.08
CA MET A 165 6.27 31.02 8.47
C MET A 165 7.70 30.66 8.04
N LYS A 166 8.17 29.43 8.28
CA LYS A 166 9.50 28.97 7.79
C LYS A 166 9.62 29.00 6.27
N LYS A 167 8.57 28.62 5.53
CA LYS A 167 8.52 28.72 4.07
C LYS A 167 8.60 30.17 3.60
N GLY A 168 7.85 31.08 4.23
CA GLY A 168 7.94 32.51 3.97
C GLY A 168 9.35 33.04 4.19
N TYR A 169 9.98 32.69 5.31
CA TYR A 169 11.36 33.06 5.64
C TYR A 169 12.38 32.50 4.63
N PHE A 170 12.27 31.22 4.24
CA PHE A 170 13.19 30.61 3.27
C PHE A 170 12.98 31.09 1.84
N SER A 171 11.73 31.35 1.44
CA SER A 171 11.39 31.95 0.15
C SER A 171 11.94 33.37 0.07
N TRP A 172 11.78 34.17 1.13
CA TRP A 172 12.32 35.52 1.22
C TRP A 172 13.86 35.56 1.20
N ARG A 173 14.52 34.54 1.77
CA ARG A 173 15.98 34.35 1.69
C ARG A 173 16.47 33.67 0.40
N GLY A 174 15.60 33.42 -0.58
CA GLY A 174 15.95 32.79 -1.87
C GLY A 174 16.37 31.32 -1.78
N LYS A 175 16.14 30.63 -0.65
CA LYS A 175 16.53 29.24 -0.41
C LYS A 175 15.46 28.26 -0.88
N TYR A 176 15.12 28.30 -2.18
CA TYR A 176 14.05 27.50 -2.80
C TYR A 176 14.20 25.98 -2.64
N ALA A 177 15.43 25.47 -2.52
CA ALA A 177 15.68 24.05 -2.23
C ALA A 177 15.08 23.64 -0.87
N LYS A 178 15.21 24.50 0.15
CA LYS A 178 14.66 24.24 1.49
C LYS A 178 13.13 24.28 1.49
N VAL A 179 12.52 25.10 0.62
CA VAL A 179 11.07 25.14 0.43
C VAL A 179 10.55 23.83 -0.17
N GLN A 180 11.20 23.32 -1.23
CA GLN A 180 10.83 22.03 -1.85
C GLN A 180 11.02 20.84 -0.90
N ILE A 181 12.09 20.84 -0.10
CA ILE A 181 12.30 19.78 0.90
C ILE A 181 11.23 19.86 2.01
N GLN A 182 10.76 21.06 2.35
CA GLN A 182 9.67 21.24 3.32
C GLN A 182 8.30 20.81 2.78
N ASP A 183 8.07 20.92 1.47
CA ASP A 183 6.93 20.30 0.78
C ASP A 183 7.00 18.78 0.83
N GLN A 184 8.17 18.21 0.54
CA GLN A 184 8.42 16.78 0.62
C GLN A 184 8.30 16.21 2.04
N MET A 185 8.76 16.94 3.07
CA MET A 185 8.53 16.57 4.47
C MET A 185 7.05 16.58 4.85
N THR A 186 6.26 17.46 4.23
CA THR A 186 4.80 17.49 4.45
C THR A 186 4.12 16.32 3.72
N LEU A 187 4.62 15.95 2.54
CA LEU A 187 4.25 14.71 1.85
C LEU A 187 4.54 13.48 2.72
N GLY A 188 5.70 13.41 3.37
CA GLY A 188 6.03 12.30 4.26
C GLY A 188 5.08 12.15 5.45
N GLU A 189 4.74 13.24 6.15
CA GLU A 189 3.75 13.18 7.23
C GLU A 189 2.35 12.75 6.74
N VAL A 190 1.96 13.18 5.54
CA VAL A 190 0.71 12.75 4.92
C VAL A 190 0.78 11.28 4.53
N LEU A 191 1.91 10.83 4.00
CA LEU A 191 2.15 9.43 3.65
C LEU A 191 2.14 8.54 4.89
N ASP A 192 2.68 8.96 6.04
CA ASP A 192 2.60 8.23 7.31
C ASP A 192 1.15 8.06 7.80
N ILE A 193 0.33 9.11 7.68
CA ILE A 193 -1.10 9.03 8.02
C ILE A 193 -1.83 8.08 7.07
N TRP A 194 -1.52 8.16 5.79
CA TRP A 194 -2.09 7.29 4.78
C TRP A 194 -1.64 5.85 4.94
N ARG A 195 -0.37 5.61 5.27
CA ARG A 195 0.19 4.30 5.61
C ARG A 195 -0.68 3.62 6.65
N ASN A 196 -1.00 4.35 7.70
CA ASN A 196 -1.87 3.92 8.78
C ASN A 196 -3.31 3.65 8.33
N GLN A 197 -3.88 4.48 7.44
CA GLN A 197 -5.19 4.22 6.85
C GLN A 197 -5.19 3.00 5.92
N PHE A 198 -4.15 2.83 5.11
CA PHE A 198 -3.99 1.68 4.22
C PHE A 198 -3.83 0.39 4.99
N ALA A 199 -3.13 0.40 6.12
CA ALA A 199 -3.03 -0.78 6.97
C ALA A 199 -4.41 -1.25 7.47
N VAL A 200 -5.38 -0.35 7.66
CA VAL A 200 -6.76 -0.76 7.99
C VAL A 200 -7.53 -1.20 6.75
N TYR A 201 -7.51 -0.42 5.65
CA TYR A 201 -8.28 -0.75 4.46
C TYR A 201 -7.79 -2.02 3.75
N LEU A 202 -6.48 -2.28 3.76
CA LEU A 202 -5.90 -3.47 3.13
C LEU A 202 -6.14 -4.76 3.92
N LEU A 203 -6.69 -4.69 5.15
CA LEU A 203 -7.15 -5.89 5.88
C LEU A 203 -8.26 -6.63 5.13
N ILE A 204 -9.11 -5.92 4.37
CA ILE A 204 -10.18 -6.56 3.59
C ILE A 204 -9.62 -7.36 2.42
N PRO A 205 -8.78 -6.80 1.52
CA PRO A 205 -8.05 -7.59 0.55
C PRO A 205 -7.32 -8.76 1.20
N ILE A 206 -6.57 -8.54 2.29
CA ILE A 206 -5.87 -9.63 2.99
C ILE A 206 -6.84 -10.71 3.49
N ALA A 207 -7.99 -10.35 4.05
CA ALA A 207 -9.02 -11.29 4.47
C ALA A 207 -9.56 -12.12 3.30
N ILE A 208 -9.84 -11.47 2.16
CA ILE A 208 -10.31 -12.12 0.93
C ILE A 208 -9.25 -13.08 0.39
N GLY A 209 -7.99 -12.66 0.34
CA GLY A 209 -6.90 -13.53 -0.08
C GLY A 209 -6.70 -14.71 0.88
N SER A 210 -6.81 -14.46 2.19
CA SER A 210 -6.60 -15.47 3.23
C SER A 210 -7.84 -16.33 3.52
N LEU A 211 -8.85 -16.36 2.64
CA LEU A 211 -10.01 -17.25 2.81
C LEU A 211 -9.63 -18.73 2.94
N ILE A 212 -8.53 -19.15 2.32
CA ILE A 212 -7.95 -20.50 2.47
C ILE A 212 -7.53 -20.78 3.92
N PHE A 213 -7.09 -19.73 4.61
CA PHE A 213 -6.72 -19.74 6.01
C PHE A 213 -7.86 -19.11 6.82
N THR A 214 -9.00 -19.79 6.89
CA THR A 214 -10.24 -19.24 7.46
C THR A 214 -10.09 -18.59 8.86
N PRO A 215 -9.23 -19.07 9.79
CA PRO A 215 -9.00 -18.36 11.05
C PRO A 215 -8.34 -16.98 10.85
N ILE A 216 -7.40 -16.89 9.91
CA ILE A 216 -6.71 -15.66 9.58
C ILE A 216 -7.67 -14.66 8.91
N ALA A 217 -8.48 -15.12 7.96
CA ALA A 217 -9.51 -14.29 7.34
C ALA A 217 -10.47 -13.72 8.39
N PHE A 218 -10.89 -14.55 9.35
CA PHE A 218 -11.73 -14.12 10.47
C PHE A 218 -11.05 -13.06 11.32
N ILE A 219 -9.78 -13.24 11.70
CA ILE A 219 -9.02 -12.26 12.46
C ILE A 219 -8.98 -10.92 11.73
N CYS A 220 -8.66 -10.91 10.43
CA CYS A 220 -8.62 -9.69 9.62
C CYS A 220 -9.98 -8.98 9.55
N ILE A 221 -11.07 -9.73 9.34
CA ILE A 221 -12.44 -9.18 9.28
C ILE A 221 -12.85 -8.58 10.63
N VAL A 222 -12.61 -9.30 11.74
CA VAL A 222 -12.99 -8.80 13.07
C VAL A 222 -12.19 -7.56 13.43
N PHE A 223 -10.89 -7.54 13.14
CA PHE A 223 -10.05 -6.38 13.39
C PHE A 223 -10.51 -5.16 12.56
N TRP A 224 -10.86 -5.39 11.30
CA TRP A 224 -11.42 -4.36 10.43
C TRP A 224 -12.76 -3.83 10.95
N LEU A 225 -13.69 -4.71 11.32
CA LEU A 225 -14.99 -4.33 11.90
C LEU A 225 -14.83 -3.54 13.20
N LYS A 226 -13.90 -3.97 14.07
CA LYS A 226 -13.61 -3.30 15.35
C LYS A 226 -13.17 -1.85 15.14
N ILE A 227 -12.29 -1.63 14.17
CA ILE A 227 -11.71 -0.33 13.87
C ILE A 227 -12.70 0.57 13.12
N ILE A 228 -13.30 0.08 12.03
CA ILE A 228 -14.15 0.91 11.16
C ILE A 228 -15.58 1.03 11.67
N VAL A 229 -16.21 -0.08 12.02
CA VAL A 229 -17.65 -0.12 12.33
C VAL A 229 -17.91 0.22 13.80
N PHE A 230 -17.13 -0.37 14.70
CA PHE A 230 -17.33 -0.17 16.13
C PHE A 230 -16.58 1.04 16.69
N ASN A 231 -15.69 1.66 15.91
CA ASN A 231 -14.87 2.81 16.30
C ASN A 231 -14.20 2.62 17.68
N LYS A 232 -13.86 1.36 18.02
CA LYS A 232 -13.20 1.00 19.26
C LYS A 232 -11.70 1.07 19.00
N GLY A 233 -11.09 2.19 19.42
CA GLY A 233 -9.71 2.57 19.07
C GLY A 233 -8.61 1.64 19.57
N GLU A 234 -8.88 0.86 20.62
CA GLU A 234 -7.84 0.05 21.27
C GLU A 234 -8.02 -1.46 21.00
N PRO A 235 -7.23 -2.04 20.07
CA PRO A 235 -7.09 -3.47 19.99
C PRO A 235 -6.38 -3.98 21.24
N LYS A 236 -6.85 -5.10 21.78
CA LYS A 236 -6.22 -5.71 22.96
C LYS A 236 -4.90 -6.36 22.55
N PHE A 237 -3.99 -6.49 23.52
CA PHE A 237 -2.66 -7.05 23.29
C PHE A 237 -2.70 -8.43 22.58
N TYR A 238 -3.62 -9.31 22.98
CA TYR A 238 -3.75 -10.62 22.34
C TYR A 238 -4.23 -10.51 20.88
N GLU A 239 -5.22 -9.67 20.57
CA GLU A 239 -5.71 -9.50 19.18
C GLU A 239 -4.59 -8.95 18.29
N ARG A 240 -3.77 -8.04 18.82
CA ARG A 240 -2.59 -7.49 18.14
C ARG A 240 -1.57 -8.58 17.83
N ILE A 241 -1.25 -9.43 18.81
CA ILE A 241 -0.35 -10.57 18.62
C ILE A 241 -0.93 -11.53 17.58
N THR A 242 -2.22 -11.85 17.66
CA THR A 242 -2.84 -12.77 16.72
C THR A 242 -2.79 -12.21 15.30
N LEU A 243 -3.07 -10.92 15.11
CA LEU A 243 -2.95 -10.28 13.80
C LEU A 243 -1.50 -10.29 13.30
N LEU A 244 -0.53 -9.96 14.15
CA LEU A 244 0.90 -9.98 13.81
C LEU A 244 1.35 -11.36 13.33
N ILE A 245 1.04 -12.41 14.09
CA ILE A 245 1.35 -13.80 13.74
C ILE A 245 0.70 -14.16 12.42
N SER A 246 -0.57 -13.78 12.22
CA SER A 246 -1.33 -14.06 11.00
C SER A 246 -0.69 -13.38 9.79
N THR A 247 -0.28 -12.12 9.90
CA THR A 247 0.38 -11.38 8.83
C THR A 247 1.73 -12.01 8.47
N ILE A 248 2.54 -12.39 9.47
CA ILE A 248 3.82 -13.08 9.24
C ILE A 248 3.57 -14.41 8.53
N TRP A 249 2.57 -15.17 8.98
CA TRP A 249 2.22 -16.47 8.40
C TRP A 249 1.79 -16.36 6.93
N ILE A 250 0.85 -15.47 6.61
CA ILE A 250 0.42 -15.20 5.22
C ILE A 250 1.61 -14.79 4.35
N THR A 251 2.47 -13.93 4.87
CA THR A 251 3.65 -13.44 4.15
C THR A 251 4.60 -14.57 3.82
N THR A 252 4.92 -15.40 4.81
CA THR A 252 5.77 -16.59 4.63
C THR A 252 5.17 -17.54 3.60
N ILE A 253 3.87 -17.82 3.68
CA ILE A 253 3.20 -18.69 2.70
C ILE A 253 3.27 -18.10 1.30
N ALA A 254 2.98 -16.81 1.13
CA ALA A 254 3.05 -16.17 -0.18
C ALA A 254 4.46 -16.23 -0.79
N CYS A 255 5.50 -15.98 0.02
CA CYS A 255 6.89 -16.06 -0.39
C CYS A 255 7.30 -17.50 -0.77
N LEU A 256 6.98 -18.48 0.08
CA LEU A 256 7.32 -19.89 -0.15
C LEU A 256 6.58 -20.45 -1.36
N SER A 257 5.29 -20.15 -1.48
CA SER A 257 4.45 -20.66 -2.57
C SER A 257 5.00 -20.20 -3.92
N TYR A 258 5.33 -18.91 -4.05
CA TYR A 258 5.89 -18.37 -5.30
C TYR A 258 7.31 -18.87 -5.60
N THR A 259 8.13 -19.14 -4.57
CA THR A 259 9.52 -19.61 -4.75
C THR A 259 9.60 -21.08 -5.16
N PHE A 260 8.81 -21.94 -4.50
CA PHE A 260 8.93 -23.39 -4.64
C PHE A 260 7.98 -24.00 -5.68
N LYS A 261 7.15 -23.20 -6.36
CA LYS A 261 6.14 -23.65 -7.33
C LYS A 261 5.44 -24.93 -6.85
N ILE A 262 5.00 -24.92 -5.60
CA ILE A 262 4.34 -26.06 -4.93
C ILE A 262 3.18 -26.53 -5.83
N GLY A 263 2.87 -27.83 -5.88
CA GLY A 263 1.95 -28.45 -6.85
C GLY A 263 0.58 -27.76 -7.09
N PHE A 264 0.14 -26.87 -6.21
CA PHE A 264 -0.99 -25.97 -6.44
C PHE A 264 -0.78 -24.97 -7.62
N PHE A 265 0.47 -24.64 -7.96
CA PHE A 265 0.82 -23.70 -9.04
C PHE A 265 0.47 -24.22 -10.43
N THR A 266 0.56 -25.54 -10.65
CA THR A 266 0.25 -26.14 -11.96
C THR A 266 -1.24 -26.02 -12.29
N SER A 267 -2.10 -26.02 -11.26
CA SER A 267 -3.55 -25.88 -11.44
C SER A 267 -4.00 -24.45 -11.77
N ILE A 268 -3.19 -23.44 -11.43
CA ILE A 268 -3.48 -22.01 -11.68
C ILE A 268 -2.68 -21.42 -12.84
N GLU A 269 -1.75 -22.19 -13.41
CA GLU A 269 -0.87 -21.78 -14.51
C GLU A 269 -1.62 -21.16 -15.72
N PRO A 270 -2.77 -21.70 -16.16
CA PRO A 270 -3.54 -21.09 -17.26
C PRO A 270 -4.06 -19.68 -16.94
N PHE A 271 -4.19 -19.34 -15.65
CA PHE A 271 -4.71 -18.06 -15.18
C PHE A 271 -3.62 -17.09 -14.76
N PHE A 272 -2.33 -17.40 -15.00
CA PHE A 272 -1.22 -16.58 -14.50
C PHE A 272 -1.24 -15.14 -15.01
N TRP A 273 -1.73 -14.91 -16.24
CA TRP A 273 -1.91 -13.56 -16.79
C TRP A 273 -2.84 -12.70 -15.92
N THR A 274 -3.91 -13.27 -15.36
CA THR A 274 -4.84 -12.55 -14.47
C THR A 274 -4.15 -12.08 -13.20
N ILE A 275 -3.20 -12.88 -12.68
CA ILE A 275 -2.40 -12.52 -11.51
C ILE A 275 -1.55 -11.27 -11.79
N GLN A 276 -1.00 -11.14 -13.00
CA GLN A 276 -0.24 -9.96 -13.41
C GLN A 276 -1.13 -8.74 -13.65
N VAL A 277 -2.39 -8.92 -14.06
CA VAL A 277 -3.38 -7.83 -14.12
C VAL A 277 -3.63 -7.24 -12.74
N PHE A 278 -3.81 -8.07 -11.71
CA PHE A 278 -3.98 -7.58 -10.33
C PHE A 278 -2.73 -6.86 -9.81
N TYR A 279 -1.53 -7.30 -10.19
CA TYR A 279 -0.28 -6.60 -9.91
C TYR A 279 -0.26 -5.19 -10.54
N LEU A 280 -0.64 -5.08 -11.82
CA LEU A 280 -0.76 -3.80 -12.52
C LEU A 280 -1.79 -2.89 -11.84
N VAL A 281 -2.96 -3.43 -11.47
CA VAL A 281 -4.00 -2.69 -10.73
C VAL A 281 -3.45 -2.13 -9.41
N GLY A 282 -2.69 -2.93 -8.66
CA GLY A 282 -2.02 -2.49 -7.43
C GLY A 282 -1.07 -1.32 -7.66
N ILE A 283 -0.24 -1.39 -8.71
CA ILE A 283 0.67 -0.31 -9.11
C ILE A 283 -0.11 0.95 -9.50
N ILE A 284 -1.13 0.82 -10.36
CA ILE A 284 -1.93 1.95 -10.85
C ILE A 284 -2.64 2.65 -9.70
N ILE A 285 -3.31 1.90 -8.81
CA ILE A 285 -4.01 2.46 -7.66
C ILE A 285 -3.02 3.22 -6.76
N SER A 286 -1.89 2.59 -6.40
CA SER A 286 -0.90 3.24 -5.54
C SER A 286 -0.28 4.48 -6.19
N THR A 287 0.01 4.42 -7.49
CA THR A 287 0.57 5.53 -8.25
C THR A 287 -0.44 6.69 -8.36
N GLY A 288 -1.70 6.39 -8.67
CA GLY A 288 -2.77 7.38 -8.74
C GLY A 288 -3.00 8.10 -7.42
N ILE A 289 -3.04 7.35 -6.30
CA ILE A 289 -3.11 7.92 -4.95
C ILE A 289 -1.90 8.82 -4.68
N PHE A 290 -0.70 8.34 -4.98
CA PHE A 290 0.53 9.08 -4.73
C PHE A 290 0.56 10.41 -5.52
N ILE A 291 0.26 10.37 -6.82
CA ILE A 291 0.21 11.55 -7.69
C ILE A 291 -0.89 12.52 -7.22
N HIS A 292 -2.08 12.02 -6.91
CA HIS A 292 -3.17 12.85 -6.42
C HIS A 292 -2.77 13.63 -5.16
N GLN A 293 -2.10 12.98 -4.21
CA GLN A 293 -1.60 13.64 -2.99
C GLN A 293 -0.48 14.63 -3.30
N PHE A 294 0.43 14.28 -4.20
CA PHE A 294 1.50 15.17 -4.65
C PHE A 294 0.96 16.48 -5.22
N ILE A 295 -0.06 16.40 -6.08
CA ILE A 295 -0.75 17.56 -6.68
C ILE A 295 -1.43 18.40 -5.60
N LYS A 296 -2.21 17.77 -4.72
CA LYS A 296 -2.93 18.45 -3.63
C LYS A 296 -2.00 19.22 -2.69
N LEU A 297 -0.81 18.68 -2.42
CA LEU A 297 0.16 19.28 -1.50
C LEU A 297 0.94 20.44 -2.10
N LYS A 298 1.14 20.46 -3.42
CA LYS A 298 1.69 21.63 -4.12
C LYS A 298 0.72 22.83 -4.18
N GLY A 299 -0.50 22.69 -3.64
CA GLY A 299 -1.53 23.74 -3.73
C GLY A 299 -2.07 23.92 -5.15
N ILE A 300 -1.66 23.04 -6.06
CA ILE A 300 -2.15 22.96 -7.42
C ILE A 300 -3.45 22.17 -7.33
N THR A 301 -4.57 22.87 -7.24
CA THR A 301 -5.89 22.20 -7.30
C THR A 301 -6.04 21.66 -8.72
N ILE A 302 -6.60 20.46 -8.92
CA ILE A 302 -6.80 19.89 -10.26
C ILE A 302 -7.53 20.88 -11.20
N LYS A 303 -8.39 21.75 -10.64
CA LYS A 303 -8.97 22.90 -11.35
C LYS A 303 -7.95 23.88 -11.93
N LYS A 304 -6.90 24.26 -11.20
CA LYS A 304 -5.82 25.13 -11.68
C LYS A 304 -5.00 24.50 -12.80
N ILE A 305 -4.71 23.18 -12.73
CA ILE A 305 -4.03 22.49 -13.85
C ILE A 305 -4.94 22.47 -15.07
N LYS A 306 -6.24 22.20 -14.86
CA LYS A 306 -7.22 22.19 -15.94
C LYS A 306 -7.36 23.57 -16.58
N GLU A 307 -7.40 24.64 -15.78
CA GLU A 307 -7.41 26.03 -16.23
C GLU A 307 -6.11 26.40 -16.97
N GLU A 308 -4.94 26.03 -16.43
CA GLU A 308 -3.63 26.33 -17.05
C GLU A 308 -3.38 25.55 -18.36
N ILE A 309 -3.90 24.32 -18.46
CA ILE A 309 -3.92 23.55 -19.72
C ILE A 309 -4.90 24.18 -20.71
N HIS A 310 -6.05 24.68 -20.24
CA HIS A 310 -7.04 25.33 -21.10
C HIS A 310 -6.56 26.68 -21.61
N GLU A 311 -5.84 27.46 -20.79
CA GLU A 311 -5.20 28.71 -21.16
C GLU A 311 -4.04 28.49 -22.14
N ARG A 312 -3.23 27.44 -21.96
CA ARG A 312 -2.18 27.09 -22.94
C ARG A 312 -2.73 26.67 -24.29
N ARG A 313 -3.79 25.85 -24.32
CA ARG A 313 -4.47 25.50 -25.57
C ARG A 313 -5.11 26.72 -26.23
N ALA A 314 -5.74 27.60 -25.45
CA ALA A 314 -6.31 28.82 -25.98
C ALA A 314 -5.26 29.80 -26.52
N ALA A 315 -4.03 29.80 -25.97
CA ALA A 315 -2.92 30.59 -26.50
C ALA A 315 -2.34 29.99 -27.80
N GLU A 316 -2.25 28.66 -27.90
CA GLU A 316 -1.85 27.95 -29.13
C GLU A 316 -2.89 28.15 -30.26
N ASP A 317 -4.19 28.16 -29.93
CA ASP A 317 -5.27 28.40 -30.91
C ASP A 317 -5.29 29.86 -31.45
N ILE A 318 -4.72 30.82 -30.72
CA ILE A 318 -4.61 32.23 -31.15
C ILE A 318 -3.40 32.42 -32.08
N GLU A 319 -2.29 31.71 -31.85
CA GLU A 319 -1.10 31.75 -32.72
C GLU A 319 -1.30 31.06 -34.09
N GLU A 320 -2.27 30.15 -34.24
CA GLU A 320 -2.60 29.54 -35.54
C GLU A 320 -3.57 30.37 -36.41
N THR A 321 -4.15 31.45 -35.86
CA THR A 321 -5.12 32.32 -36.57
C THR A 321 -4.57 33.65 -37.07
N ASP A 322 -3.29 33.95 -36.81
CA ASP A 322 -2.55 35.10 -37.37
C ASP A 322 -1.59 34.69 -38.49
#